data_AF-A0A3N5EK68-F1
#
_entry.id   AF-A0A3N5EK68-F1
#
_cell.length_a   1.000
_cell.length_b   1.000
_cell.length_c   1.000
_cell.angle_alpha   90.00
_cell.angle_beta   90.00
_cell.angle_gamma   90.00
#
_symmetry.space_group_name_H-M   'P 1'
#
loop_
_entity.id
_entity.type
_entity.pdbx_description
1 polymer ?
#
loop_
_entity_poly.entity_id
_entity_poly.type
_entity_poly.pdbx_seq_one_letter_code
_entity_poly.pdbx_strand_id
1 'polypeptide(L)'
;MIKIKFILLLLGLSSINAFGQDCSKFNRWAECRPRINHYQTYLQPKSIAVGINDTLTFNIVFEGNRDYIISFCANKLYYPIHIRLLKFDTKEEIYDNAADNYCVSIGIGFYKTQNLIVEISFLSELLGDKKYRMTDLVCVGMIMHWTRIIKNKT
;
A
#
# COMPACT_ATOMS: atom_id res chain seq x y z
N MET A 1 -34.80 0.05 -43.52
CA MET A 1 -34.74 1.19 -42.56
C MET A 1 -35.11 0.85 -41.10
N ILE A 2 -35.58 -0.36 -40.77
CA ILE A 2 -35.96 -0.74 -39.39
C ILE A 2 -34.74 -1.17 -38.53
N LYS A 3 -33.69 -1.73 -39.14
CA LYS A 3 -32.50 -2.25 -38.43
C LYS A 3 -31.64 -1.17 -37.74
N ILE A 4 -31.61 0.06 -38.27
CA ILE A 4 -30.81 1.17 -37.70
C ILE A 4 -31.45 1.73 -36.42
N LYS A 5 -32.79 1.74 -36.33
CA LYS A 5 -33.49 2.24 -35.13
C LYS A 5 -33.29 1.32 -33.92
N PHE A 6 -33.11 0.02 -34.14
CA PHE A 6 -32.85 -0.95 -33.06
C PHE A 6 -31.45 -0.78 -32.45
N ILE A 7 -30.45 -0.46 -33.28
CA ILE A 7 -29.06 -0.24 -32.83
C ILE A 7 -28.94 1.02 -31.97
N LEU A 8 -29.65 2.09 -32.32
CA LEU A 8 -29.71 3.33 -31.51
C LEU A 8 -30.41 3.14 -30.16
N LEU A 9 -31.39 2.23 -30.08
CA LEU A 9 -32.08 1.92 -28.82
C LEU A 9 -31.19 1.11 -27.85
N LEU A 10 -30.29 0.26 -28.38
CA LEU A 10 -29.36 -0.54 -27.58
C LEU A 10 -28.20 0.28 -27.00
N LEU A 11 -27.79 1.36 -27.66
CA LEU A 11 -26.73 2.28 -27.17
C LEU A 11 -27.20 3.25 -26.07
N GLY A 12 -28.51 3.41 -25.87
CA GLY A 12 -29.07 4.31 -24.85
C GLY A 12 -29.16 3.72 -23.43
N LEU A 13 -28.95 2.41 -23.27
CA LEU A 13 -29.19 1.70 -22.00
C LEU A 13 -27.92 1.32 -21.23
N SER A 14 -26.73 1.60 -21.76
CA SER A 14 -25.45 1.26 -21.12
C SER A 14 -24.87 2.45 -20.34
N SER A 15 -25.58 2.95 -19.34
CA SER A 15 -25.00 3.75 -18.25
C SER A 15 -24.82 2.85 -17.02
N ILE A 16 -23.99 1.81 -17.20
CA ILE A 16 -23.45 1.05 -16.08
C ILE A 16 -22.50 1.98 -15.31
N ASN A 17 -23.02 2.55 -14.22
CA ASN A 17 -22.20 3.19 -13.20
C ASN A 17 -21.29 2.12 -12.60
N ALA A 18 -20.06 2.02 -13.12
CA ALA A 18 -19.00 1.25 -12.50
C ALA A 18 -18.62 1.96 -11.20
N PHE A 19 -19.28 1.61 -10.10
CA PHE A 19 -18.87 2.01 -8.75
C PHE A 19 -17.61 1.24 -8.38
N GLY A 20 -16.45 1.66 -8.93
CA GLY A 20 -15.16 1.30 -8.38
C GLY A 20 -15.04 1.88 -6.97
N GLN A 21 -14.53 1.12 -6.01
CA GLN A 21 -14.24 1.66 -4.68
C GLN A 21 -13.20 2.76 -4.83
N ASP A 22 -13.56 4.00 -4.48
CA ASP A 22 -12.62 5.11 -4.48
C ASP A 22 -11.71 4.99 -3.23
N CYS A 23 -10.50 4.47 -3.43
CA CYS A 23 -9.49 4.43 -2.38
C CYS A 23 -8.80 5.79 -2.16
N SER A 24 -9.19 6.84 -2.90
CA SER A 24 -8.63 8.18 -2.68
C SER A 24 -8.87 8.60 -1.23
N LYS A 25 -7.79 9.00 -0.55
CA LYS A 25 -7.79 9.41 0.87
C LYS A 25 -7.95 8.28 1.89
N PHE A 26 -7.84 7.00 1.54
CA PHE A 26 -7.86 5.92 2.55
C PHE A 26 -6.79 6.13 3.65
N ASN A 27 -5.60 6.61 3.26
CA ASN A 27 -4.53 7.04 4.16
C ASN A 27 -4.90 8.18 5.15
N ARG A 28 -6.07 8.83 5.00
CA ARG A 28 -6.55 9.86 5.92
C ARG A 28 -7.42 9.30 7.04
N TRP A 29 -7.84 8.04 6.94
CA TRP A 29 -8.63 7.38 7.98
C TRP A 29 -7.75 7.08 9.21
N ALA A 30 -8.35 7.10 10.39
CA ALA A 30 -7.63 7.15 11.67
C ALA A 30 -6.64 5.98 11.87
N GLU A 31 -6.95 4.79 11.33
CA GLU A 31 -6.10 3.60 11.44
C GLU A 31 -4.78 3.72 10.65
N CYS A 32 -4.66 4.70 9.76
CA CYS A 32 -3.50 4.89 8.88
C CYS A 32 -2.46 5.90 9.36
N ARG A 33 -2.78 6.73 10.36
CA ARG A 33 -1.93 7.87 10.78
C ARG A 33 -1.42 7.70 12.20
N PRO A 34 -0.41 6.83 12.44
CA PRO A 34 0.23 6.80 13.75
C PRO A 34 0.85 8.18 14.05
N ARG A 35 0.63 8.70 15.27
CA ARG A 35 1.33 9.89 15.73
C ARG A 35 2.73 9.49 16.15
N ILE A 36 3.73 9.85 15.35
CA ILE A 36 5.13 9.59 15.64
C ILE A 36 5.80 10.90 16.02
N ASN A 37 6.18 11.03 17.28
CA ASN A 37 6.87 12.22 17.77
C ASN A 37 8.27 12.33 17.14
N HIS A 38 8.74 13.55 16.88
CA HIS A 38 10.07 13.85 16.32
C HIS A 38 10.35 13.40 14.87
N TYR A 39 9.33 12.90 14.14
CA TYR A 39 9.44 12.61 12.72
C TYR A 39 8.57 13.55 11.88
N GLN A 40 9.06 13.90 10.69
CA GLN A 40 8.34 14.67 9.69
C GLN A 40 7.58 13.72 8.76
N THR A 41 6.30 14.01 8.49
CA THR A 41 5.52 13.24 7.51
C THR A 41 6.00 13.51 6.10
N TYR A 42 6.28 12.45 5.35
CA TYR A 42 6.56 12.54 3.92
C TYR A 42 5.27 12.90 3.17
N LEU A 43 5.33 13.93 2.31
CA LEU A 43 4.14 14.61 1.76
C LEU A 43 3.37 13.82 0.68
N GLN A 44 3.80 12.60 0.35
CA GLN A 44 3.17 11.75 -0.68
C GLN A 44 2.63 10.45 -0.08
N PRO A 45 1.58 10.51 0.77
CA PRO A 45 0.93 9.29 1.21
C PRO A 45 0.25 8.62 0.01
N LYS A 46 0.38 7.31 -0.09
CA LYS A 46 -0.20 6.53 -1.19
C LYS A 46 -1.43 5.79 -0.69
N SER A 47 -2.52 5.86 -1.44
CA SER A 47 -3.70 5.01 -1.23
C SER A 47 -4.08 4.38 -2.56
N ILE A 48 -4.20 3.06 -2.60
CA ILE A 48 -4.48 2.32 -3.83
C ILE A 48 -5.24 1.02 -3.51
N ALA A 49 -6.06 0.58 -4.44
CA ALA A 49 -6.75 -0.70 -4.38
C ALA A 49 -5.83 -1.82 -4.87
N VAL A 50 -5.85 -2.97 -4.21
CA VAL A 50 -5.13 -4.18 -4.63
C VAL A 50 -6.03 -5.40 -4.42
N GLY A 51 -5.98 -6.37 -5.33
CA GLY A 51 -6.74 -7.61 -5.21
C GLY A 51 -6.16 -8.55 -4.16
N ILE A 52 -6.94 -9.53 -3.72
CA ILE A 52 -6.46 -10.61 -2.85
C ILE A 52 -5.54 -11.52 -3.66
N ASN A 53 -4.40 -11.92 -3.07
CA ASN A 53 -3.28 -12.61 -3.70
C ASN A 53 -2.54 -11.82 -4.80
N ASP A 54 -2.99 -10.61 -5.14
CA ASP A 54 -2.19 -9.70 -5.98
C ASP A 54 -1.10 -9.03 -5.13
N THR A 55 -0.02 -8.64 -5.80
CA THR A 55 1.07 -7.87 -5.18
C THR A 55 1.09 -6.46 -5.73
N LEU A 56 0.96 -5.49 -4.83
CA LEU A 56 1.14 -4.08 -5.11
C LEU A 56 2.60 -3.69 -4.89
N THR A 57 3.18 -3.00 -5.86
CA THR A 57 4.60 -2.64 -5.85
C THR A 57 4.80 -1.12 -5.85
N PHE A 58 5.62 -0.62 -4.93
CA PHE A 58 6.10 0.76 -4.94
C PHE A 58 7.62 0.81 -5.06
N ASN A 59 8.10 1.52 -6.08
CA ASN A 59 9.51 1.89 -6.18
C ASN A 59 9.70 3.23 -5.45
N ILE A 60 10.49 3.23 -4.38
CA ILE A 60 10.69 4.38 -3.51
C ILE A 60 12.18 4.71 -3.41
N VAL A 61 12.49 5.99 -3.63
CA VAL A 61 13.81 6.56 -3.35
C VAL A 61 13.86 6.99 -1.90
N PHE A 62 14.74 6.38 -1.12
CA PHE A 62 15.02 6.80 0.25
C PHE A 62 16.28 7.67 0.26
N GLU A 63 16.15 8.91 0.70
CA GLU A 63 17.28 9.83 0.83
C GLU A 63 18.21 9.40 1.97
N GLY A 64 19.51 9.56 1.75
CA GLY A 64 20.53 9.27 2.77
C GLY A 64 20.53 10.23 3.96
N ASN A 65 21.22 9.82 5.02
CA ASN A 65 21.29 10.47 6.33
C ASN A 65 19.94 10.64 7.03
N ARG A 66 19.02 9.68 6.83
CA ARG A 66 17.66 9.72 7.40
C ARG A 66 17.25 8.36 7.95
N ASP A 67 16.49 8.41 9.04
CA ASP A 67 15.69 7.30 9.53
C ASP A 67 14.27 7.48 9.06
N TYR A 68 13.65 6.37 8.68
CA TYR A 68 12.30 6.29 8.13
C TYR A 68 11.45 5.35 8.97
N ILE A 69 10.19 5.73 9.13
CA ILE A 69 9.14 4.83 9.59
C ILE A 69 8.06 4.78 8.52
N ILE A 70 7.86 3.60 7.95
CA ILE A 70 6.82 3.34 6.95
C ILE A 70 5.69 2.59 7.64
N SER A 71 4.50 3.17 7.63
CA SER A 71 3.31 2.58 8.24
C SER A 71 2.28 2.27 7.17
N PHE A 72 1.68 1.09 7.30
CA PHE A 72 0.71 0.54 6.37
C PHE A 72 -0.62 0.34 7.09
N CYS A 73 -1.70 0.45 6.34
CA CYS A 73 -3.04 0.23 6.85
C CYS A 73 -3.96 -0.32 5.76
N ALA A 74 -4.93 -1.13 6.18
CA ALA A 74 -6.03 -1.62 5.37
C ALA A 74 -7.29 -1.62 6.24
N ASN A 75 -8.42 -2.08 5.70
CA ASN A 75 -9.55 -2.44 6.54
C ASN A 75 -9.20 -3.70 7.37
N LYS A 76 -9.52 -3.73 8.67
CA LYS A 76 -9.26 -4.85 9.60
C LYS A 76 -9.69 -6.23 9.09
N LEU A 77 -10.72 -6.27 8.24
CA LEU A 77 -11.15 -7.51 7.59
C LEU A 77 -10.03 -8.14 6.75
N TYR A 78 -9.11 -7.37 6.20
CA TYR A 78 -8.05 -7.86 5.32
C TYR A 78 -6.69 -7.95 6.03
N TYR A 79 -6.63 -7.91 7.36
CA TYR A 79 -5.38 -8.19 8.08
C TYR A 79 -5.14 -9.71 8.18
N PRO A 80 -3.88 -10.16 8.25
CA PRO A 80 -2.65 -9.36 8.24
C PRO A 80 -2.26 -8.81 6.85
N ILE A 81 -1.46 -7.75 6.82
CA ILE A 81 -0.86 -7.21 5.60
C ILE A 81 0.53 -7.83 5.45
N HIS A 82 0.81 -8.48 4.32
CA HIS A 82 2.14 -9.00 4.03
C HIS A 82 2.98 -7.94 3.31
N ILE A 83 4.16 -7.65 3.84
CA ILE A 83 5.03 -6.57 3.38
C ILE A 83 6.43 -7.09 3.19
N ARG A 84 7.00 -6.83 2.01
CA ARG A 84 8.39 -7.15 1.69
C ARG A 84 9.16 -5.93 1.21
N LEU A 85 10.43 -5.86 1.55
CA LEU A 85 11.37 -4.88 1.00
C LEU A 85 12.40 -5.60 0.15
N LEU A 86 12.59 -5.16 -1.08
CA LEU A 86 13.54 -5.73 -2.02
C LEU A 86 14.50 -4.65 -2.51
N LYS A 87 15.74 -5.04 -2.82
CA LYS A 87 16.68 -4.18 -3.54
C LYS A 87 16.15 -3.87 -4.93
N PHE A 88 16.26 -2.61 -5.36
CA PHE A 88 15.73 -2.19 -6.65
C PHE A 88 16.37 -2.92 -7.84
N ASP A 89 17.70 -3.09 -7.81
CA ASP A 89 18.48 -3.64 -8.92
C ASP A 89 18.40 -5.16 -9.01
N THR A 90 18.58 -5.85 -7.88
CA THR A 90 18.67 -7.33 -7.86
C THR A 90 17.35 -8.02 -7.59
N LYS A 91 16.33 -7.30 -7.11
CA LYS A 91 15.09 -7.85 -6.56
C LYS A 91 15.33 -8.82 -5.39
N GLU A 92 16.51 -8.77 -4.79
CA GLU A 92 16.83 -9.54 -3.59
C GLU A 92 15.99 -9.01 -2.41
N GLU A 93 15.27 -9.91 -1.75
CA GLU A 93 14.54 -9.62 -0.53
C GLU A 93 15.53 -9.29 0.60
N ILE A 94 15.34 -8.14 1.22
CA ILE A 94 16.13 -7.70 2.38
C ILE A 94 15.29 -7.68 3.66
N TYR A 95 13.97 -7.84 3.53
CA TYR A 95 13.03 -7.86 4.64
C TYR A 95 11.70 -8.49 4.21
N ASP A 96 11.13 -9.32 5.08
CA ASP A 96 9.77 -9.83 5.01
C ASP A 96 9.14 -9.73 6.42
N ASN A 97 8.01 -9.04 6.53
CA ASN A 97 7.35 -8.82 7.81
C ASN A 97 6.71 -10.08 8.42
N ALA A 98 6.63 -11.20 7.68
CA ALA A 98 6.22 -12.49 8.22
C ALA A 98 7.14 -12.94 9.36
N ALA A 99 8.43 -12.58 9.31
CA ALA A 99 9.38 -12.84 10.39
C ALA A 99 9.07 -12.05 11.68
N ASP A 100 8.31 -10.96 11.57
CA ASP A 100 7.95 -10.05 12.67
C ASP A 100 6.44 -10.10 12.98
N ASN A 101 5.81 -11.26 12.82
CA ASN A 101 4.38 -11.47 13.06
C ASN A 101 3.49 -10.48 12.29
N TYR A 102 3.85 -10.18 11.04
CA TYR A 102 3.13 -9.26 10.16
C TYR A 102 2.96 -7.85 10.73
N CYS A 103 4.01 -7.31 11.35
CA CYS A 103 4.04 -5.92 11.79
C CYS A 103 3.73 -4.97 10.60
N VAL A 104 2.86 -3.99 10.85
CA VAL A 104 2.39 -3.02 9.83
C VAL A 104 3.16 -1.70 9.87
N SER A 105 4.25 -1.64 10.63
CA SER A 105 5.16 -0.50 10.66
C SER A 105 6.60 -0.97 10.60
N ILE A 106 7.39 -0.39 9.69
CA ILE A 106 8.77 -0.78 9.43
C ILE A 106 9.67 0.44 9.67
N GLY A 107 10.66 0.28 10.55
CA GLY A 107 11.71 1.26 10.80
C GLY A 107 12.98 0.92 10.04
N ILE A 108 13.48 1.83 9.19
CA ILE A 108 14.70 1.65 8.40
C ILE A 108 15.52 2.93 8.35
N GLY A 109 16.85 2.82 8.36
CA GLY A 109 17.76 3.97 8.32
C GLY A 109 18.78 3.84 7.21
N PHE A 110 19.06 4.93 6.50
CA PHE A 110 20.01 4.95 5.39
C PHE A 110 21.03 6.05 5.52
N TYR A 111 22.32 5.70 5.44
CA TYR A 111 23.43 6.66 5.37
C TYR A 111 23.64 7.23 3.97
N LYS A 112 23.31 6.47 2.93
CA LYS A 112 23.37 6.88 1.51
C LYS A 112 21.99 6.73 0.88
N THR A 113 21.69 7.59 -0.09
CA THR A 113 20.44 7.51 -0.86
C THR A 113 20.38 6.18 -1.59
N GLN A 114 19.23 5.51 -1.52
CA GLN A 114 19.03 4.21 -2.15
C GLN A 114 17.59 3.98 -2.57
N ASN A 115 17.42 3.14 -3.60
CA ASN A 115 16.12 2.76 -4.12
C ASN A 115 15.74 1.39 -3.58
N LEU A 116 14.55 1.29 -3.00
CA LEU A 116 13.97 0.02 -2.61
C LEU A 116 12.61 -0.16 -3.27
N ILE A 117 12.23 -1.43 -3.37
CA ILE A 117 10.91 -1.85 -3.78
C ILE A 117 10.18 -2.24 -2.51
N VAL A 118 9.00 -1.66 -2.31
CA VAL A 118 8.06 -2.06 -1.27
C VAL A 118 6.97 -2.86 -1.94
N GLU A 119 6.85 -4.13 -1.58
CA GLU A 119 5.77 -4.99 -2.02
C GLU A 119 4.75 -5.18 -0.90
N ILE A 120 3.48 -5.13 -1.25
CA ILE A 120 2.36 -5.27 -0.33
C ILE A 120 1.38 -6.27 -0.93
N SER A 121 0.98 -7.27 -0.16
CA SER A 121 0.00 -8.25 -0.59
C SER A 121 -0.98 -8.63 0.53
N PHE A 122 -2.12 -9.17 0.11
CA PHE A 122 -3.15 -9.73 0.99
C PHE A 122 -3.29 -11.21 0.70
N LEU A 123 -2.62 -12.04 1.48
CA LEU A 123 -2.58 -13.48 1.25
C LEU A 123 -3.83 -14.15 1.82
N SER A 124 -4.65 -14.73 0.93
CA SER A 124 -5.89 -15.44 1.29
C SER A 124 -5.72 -16.48 2.42
N GLU A 125 -4.60 -17.21 2.42
CA GLU A 125 -4.25 -18.19 3.45
C GLU A 125 -4.12 -17.61 4.86
N LEU A 126 -3.79 -16.32 4.97
CA LEU A 126 -3.62 -15.62 6.26
C LEU A 126 -4.91 -14.94 6.74
N LEU A 127 -5.91 -14.78 5.86
CA LEU A 127 -7.15 -14.07 6.18
C LEU A 127 -8.15 -14.93 6.98
N GLY A 128 -7.93 -16.25 7.08
CA GLY A 128 -8.77 -17.18 7.85
C GLY A 128 -10.23 -17.22 7.37
N ASP A 129 -11.16 -17.51 8.29
CA ASP A 129 -12.61 -17.65 8.01
C ASP A 129 -13.35 -16.33 7.79
N LYS A 130 -12.63 -15.24 7.48
CA LYS A 130 -13.24 -13.93 7.28
C LYS A 130 -14.12 -13.95 6.02
N LYS A 131 -15.24 -13.23 6.06
CA LYS A 131 -16.15 -13.07 4.91
C LYS A 131 -15.55 -12.11 3.88
N TYR A 132 -14.57 -12.57 3.12
CA TYR A 132 -14.06 -11.90 1.93
C TYR A 132 -14.37 -12.72 0.69
N ARG A 133 -14.39 -12.07 -0.48
CA ARG A 133 -14.44 -12.72 -1.78
C ARG A 133 -13.07 -12.56 -2.44
N MET A 134 -12.62 -13.57 -3.17
CA MET A 134 -11.36 -13.49 -3.93
C MET A 134 -11.33 -12.33 -4.95
N THR A 135 -12.50 -11.85 -5.36
CA THR A 135 -12.68 -10.71 -6.27
C THR A 135 -12.70 -9.36 -5.55
N ASP A 136 -12.59 -9.32 -4.22
CA ASP A 136 -12.61 -8.07 -3.47
C ASP A 136 -11.32 -7.28 -3.72
N LEU A 137 -11.48 -5.98 -3.88
CA LEU A 137 -10.38 -5.03 -3.93
C LEU A 137 -10.22 -4.40 -2.55
N VAL A 138 -8.99 -4.41 -2.05
CA VAL A 138 -8.64 -3.89 -0.73
C VAL A 138 -7.94 -2.55 -0.90
N CYS A 139 -8.50 -1.49 -0.30
CA CYS A 139 -7.78 -0.23 -0.18
C CYS A 139 -6.64 -0.37 0.84
N VAL A 140 -5.42 -0.10 0.40
CA VAL A 140 -4.25 -0.01 1.27
C VAL A 140 -3.73 1.42 1.31
N GLY A 141 -3.39 1.88 2.50
CA GLY A 141 -2.72 3.16 2.73
C GLY A 141 -1.29 2.95 3.17
N MET A 142 -0.38 3.77 2.65
CA MET A 142 1.02 3.84 3.06
C MET A 142 1.36 5.28 3.45
N ILE A 143 1.90 5.45 4.65
CA ILE A 143 2.41 6.73 5.15
C ILE A 143 3.86 6.54 5.56
N MET A 144 4.71 7.44 5.12
CA MET A 144 6.12 7.45 5.49
C MET A 144 6.42 8.67 6.33
N HIS A 145 7.18 8.47 7.39
CA HIS A 145 7.72 9.50 8.24
C HIS A 145 9.25 9.44 8.19
N TRP A 146 9.93 10.57 8.37
CA TRP A 146 11.39 10.60 8.38
C TRP A 146 11.94 11.55 9.44
N THR A 147 13.15 11.27 9.90
CA THR A 147 13.97 12.18 10.72
C THR A 147 15.42 12.12 10.27
N ARG A 148 16.24 13.11 10.66
CA ARG A 148 17.68 13.09 10.34
C ARG A 148 18.40 12.18 11.32
N ILE A 149 19.33 11.38 10.82
CA ILE A 149 20.23 10.61 11.68
C ILE A 149 21.10 11.60 12.47
N ILE A 150 20.91 11.66 13.78
CA ILE A 150 21.79 12.44 14.66
C ILE A 150 23.01 11.58 14.92
N LYS A 151 24.15 11.95 14.31
CA LYS A 151 25.44 11.38 14.71
C LYS A 151 25.73 11.86 16.14
N ASN A 152 25.59 10.99 17.13
CA ASN A 152 26.20 11.25 18.41
C ASN A 152 27.71 11.37 18.16
N LYS A 153 28.28 12.54 18.46
CA LYS A 153 29.74 12.69 18.57
C LYS A 153 30.16 11.86 19.77
N THR A 154 30.55 10.61 19.53
CA THR A 154 31.48 9.89 20.41
C THR A 154 32.86 10.45 20.24
#